data_AF-G4T1T9-F1
#
_entry.id   AF-G4T1T9-F1
#
_cell.length_a   1.000
_cell.length_b   1.000
_cell.length_c   1.000
_cell.angle_alpha   90.00
_cell.angle_beta   90.00
_cell.angle_gamma   90.00
#
_symmetry.space_group_name_H-M   'P 1'
#
loop_
_entity.id
_entity.type
_entity.pdbx_description
1 polymer ?
#
loop_
_entity_poly.entity_id
_entity_poly.type
_entity_poly.pdbx_seq_one_letter_code
_entity_poly.pdbx_strand_id
1 'polypeptide(L)'
;MPIFILTCLSLGYLADNNHPLVAYLLSPLVVPVMGAVMALSGIGILVNKPSYLNWHDFYASSTLFVWFAYWHRFFEPDAPMFVYFPYFLAFVSLITVILFVGQRKNIDQETLRVMLKIAGRKRLLSLVAMSFSVVSLLLIEHFLLFPIAITLFIIQYSLLECVKEDE
;
A
#
# COMPACT_ATOMS: atom_id res chain seq x y z
N MET A 1 6.64 0.98 6.47
CA MET A 1 5.43 0.11 6.39
C MET A 1 5.82 -1.35 6.56
N PRO A 2 6.33 -1.75 7.74
CA PRO A 2 6.78 -3.11 7.97
C PRO A 2 5.65 -4.14 7.85
N ILE A 3 4.41 -3.81 8.26
CA ILE A 3 3.29 -4.77 8.22
C ILE A 3 2.96 -5.10 6.77
N PHE A 4 2.90 -4.10 5.90
CA PHE A 4 2.65 -4.25 4.47
C PHE A 4 3.73 -5.07 3.78
N ILE A 5 5.00 -4.84 4.10
CA ILE A 5 6.12 -5.62 3.55
C ILE A 5 5.98 -7.09 3.96
N LEU A 6 5.76 -7.36 5.25
CA LEU A 6 5.57 -8.73 5.73
C LEU A 6 4.34 -9.39 5.10
N THR A 7 3.25 -8.62 4.92
CA THR A 7 2.02 -9.10 4.28
C THR A 7 2.27 -9.45 2.82
N CYS A 8 2.99 -8.60 2.07
CA CYS A 8 3.38 -8.86 0.69
C CYS A 8 4.23 -10.13 0.57
N LEU A 9 5.28 -10.26 1.39
CA LEU A 9 6.17 -11.42 1.35
C LEU A 9 5.43 -12.71 1.73
N SER A 10 4.57 -12.65 2.76
CA SER A 10 3.76 -13.78 3.19
C SER A 10 2.77 -14.19 2.10
N LEU A 11 2.07 -13.23 1.50
CA LEU A 11 1.08 -13.49 0.47
C LEU A 11 1.71 -14.07 -0.79
N GLY A 12 2.84 -13.49 -1.26
CA GLY A 12 3.60 -14.01 -2.39
C GLY A 12 4.09 -15.43 -2.14
N TYR A 13 4.65 -15.70 -0.96
CA TYR A 13 5.10 -17.06 -0.59
C TYR A 13 3.95 -18.06 -0.55
N LEU A 14 2.81 -17.70 0.04
CA LEU A 14 1.65 -18.58 0.12
C LEU A 14 1.07 -18.90 -1.26
N ALA A 15 1.02 -17.90 -2.15
CA ALA A 15 0.56 -18.07 -3.53
C ALA A 15 1.52 -18.95 -4.33
N ASP A 16 2.83 -18.71 -4.24
CA ASP A 16 3.87 -19.46 -4.98
C ASP A 16 3.90 -20.95 -4.59
N ASN A 17 3.64 -21.26 -3.31
CA ASN A 17 3.67 -22.62 -2.79
C ASN A 17 2.30 -23.32 -2.79
N ASN A 18 1.27 -22.72 -3.39
CA ASN A 18 -0.11 -23.25 -3.37
C ASN A 18 -0.57 -23.65 -1.96
N HIS A 19 -0.21 -22.86 -0.94
CA HIS A 19 -0.42 -23.23 0.44
C HIS A 19 -1.92 -23.29 0.77
N PRO A 20 -2.41 -24.25 1.58
CA PRO A 20 -3.85 -24.38 1.90
C PRO A 20 -4.46 -23.14 2.57
N LEU A 21 -3.63 -22.27 3.15
CA LEU A 21 -4.08 -20.98 3.71
C LEU A 21 -4.66 -20.04 2.64
N VAL A 22 -4.29 -20.18 1.37
CA VAL A 22 -4.85 -19.40 0.27
C VAL A 22 -6.37 -19.59 0.20
N ALA A 23 -6.89 -20.80 0.44
CA ALA A 23 -8.33 -21.04 0.44
C ALA A 23 -9.09 -20.19 1.49
N TYR A 24 -8.48 -19.95 2.65
CA TYR A 24 -9.05 -19.07 3.67
C TYR A 24 -8.98 -17.60 3.26
N LEU A 25 -7.91 -17.19 2.56
CA LEU A 25 -7.76 -15.84 2.02
C LEU A 25 -8.74 -15.55 0.87
N LEU A 26 -9.24 -16.58 0.20
CA LEU A 26 -10.27 -16.49 -0.84
C LEU A 26 -11.71 -16.61 -0.30
N SER A 27 -11.86 -16.71 1.02
CA SER A 27 -13.19 -16.76 1.67
C SER A 27 -14.02 -15.52 1.30
N PRO A 28 -15.34 -15.67 1.11
CA PRO A 28 -16.23 -14.54 0.77
C PRO A 28 -16.22 -13.43 1.83
N LEU A 29 -15.77 -13.72 3.06
CA LEU A 29 -15.67 -12.75 4.15
C LEU A 29 -14.45 -11.83 4.04
N VAL A 30 -13.42 -12.19 3.27
CA VAL A 30 -12.16 -11.41 3.23
C VAL A 30 -12.37 -10.04 2.60
N VAL A 31 -13.07 -9.96 1.47
CA VAL A 31 -13.37 -8.69 0.79
C VAL A 31 -14.15 -7.71 1.70
N PRO A 32 -15.28 -8.08 2.33
CA PRO A 32 -16.00 -7.14 3.20
C PRO A 32 -15.22 -6.78 4.48
N VAL A 33 -14.53 -7.74 5.11
CA VAL A 33 -13.77 -7.47 6.34
C VAL A 33 -12.57 -6.56 6.04
N MET A 34 -11.74 -6.93 5.06
CA MET A 34 -10.57 -6.14 4.70
C MET A 34 -10.96 -4.84 4.00
N GLY A 35 -12.07 -4.81 3.26
CA GLY A 35 -12.66 -3.59 2.72
C GLY A 35 -13.08 -2.60 3.81
N ALA A 36 -13.66 -3.09 4.92
CA ALA A 36 -13.97 -2.25 6.07
C ALA A 36 -12.70 -1.73 6.76
N VAL A 37 -11.67 -2.56 6.93
CA VAL A 37 -10.37 -2.13 7.47
C VAL A 37 -9.71 -1.09 6.55
N MET A 38 -9.78 -1.29 5.24
CA MET A 38 -9.30 -0.34 4.23
C MET A 38 -10.03 1.00 4.33
N ALA A 39 -11.35 1.00 4.46
CA ALA A 39 -12.14 2.22 4.61
C ALA A 39 -11.81 2.95 5.94
N LEU A 40 -11.79 2.23 7.06
CA LEU A 40 -11.49 2.79 8.38
C LEU A 40 -10.08 3.37 8.45
N SER A 41 -9.10 2.67 7.88
CA SER A 41 -7.72 3.15 7.83
C SER A 41 -7.57 4.36 6.90
N GLY A 42 -8.25 4.37 5.76
CA GLY A 42 -8.32 5.54 4.88
C GLY A 42 -8.92 6.77 5.57
N ILE A 43 -10.01 6.59 6.33
CA ILE A 43 -10.58 7.68 7.15
C ILE A 43 -9.56 8.12 8.22
N GLY A 44 -8.86 7.18 8.86
CA GLY A 44 -7.79 7.46 9.82
C GLY A 44 -6.69 8.36 9.26
N ILE A 45 -6.25 8.09 8.02
CA ILE A 45 -5.28 8.91 7.28
C ILE A 45 -5.83 10.32 7.05
N LEU A 46 -7.08 10.46 6.61
CA LEU A 46 -7.68 11.75 6.26
C LEU A 46 -7.98 12.65 7.48
N VAL A 47 -8.28 12.06 8.62
CA VAL A 47 -8.62 12.78 9.86
C VAL A 47 -7.37 13.14 10.68
N ASN A 48 -6.17 12.76 10.23
CA ASN A 48 -4.90 12.93 10.98
C ASN A 48 -5.01 12.39 12.42
N LYS A 49 -5.63 11.22 12.61
CA LYS A 49 -5.76 10.60 13.93
C LYS A 49 -4.38 10.28 14.55
N PRO A 50 -4.28 10.16 15.89
CA PRO A 50 -2.99 10.14 16.60
C PRO A 50 -2.00 9.06 16.14
N SER A 51 -0.73 9.43 16.23
CA SER A 51 0.49 8.84 15.62
C SER A 51 0.85 7.41 16.05
N TYR A 52 0.19 6.84 17.07
CA TYR A 52 0.57 5.53 17.61
C TYR A 52 0.26 4.37 16.64
N LEU A 53 -0.66 4.57 15.68
CA LEU A 53 -1.04 3.58 14.70
C LEU A 53 -0.59 4.03 13.30
N ASN A 54 0.15 3.17 12.59
CA ASN A 54 0.55 3.44 11.21
C ASN A 54 -0.61 3.16 10.24
N TRP A 55 -1.55 4.10 10.14
CA TRP A 55 -2.76 3.98 9.32
C TRP A 55 -2.47 3.68 7.84
N HIS A 56 -1.38 4.20 7.29
CA HIS A 56 -0.97 3.93 5.91
C HIS A 56 -0.60 2.45 5.71
N ASP A 57 0.05 1.84 6.71
CA ASP A 57 0.45 0.44 6.68
C ASP A 57 -0.77 -0.50 6.67
N PHE A 58 -1.76 -0.20 7.53
CA PHE A 58 -3.03 -0.94 7.55
C PHE A 58 -3.84 -0.74 6.27
N TYR A 59 -3.88 0.48 5.73
CA TYR A 59 -4.55 0.77 4.47
C TYR A 59 -3.96 -0.05 3.33
N ALA A 60 -2.64 -0.01 3.14
CA ALA A 60 -1.99 -0.76 2.07
C ALA A 60 -2.14 -2.29 2.24
N SER A 61 -2.00 -2.79 3.47
CA SER A 61 -2.12 -4.23 3.76
C SER A 61 -3.54 -4.75 3.51
N SER A 62 -4.55 -4.02 3.97
CA SER A 62 -5.95 -4.38 3.71
C SER A 62 -6.31 -4.25 2.23
N THR A 63 -5.81 -3.23 1.53
CA THR A 63 -5.96 -3.07 0.08
C THR A 63 -5.38 -4.26 -0.69
N LEU A 64 -4.22 -4.77 -0.26
CA LEU A 64 -3.61 -5.97 -0.86
C LEU A 64 -4.47 -7.22 -0.66
N PHE A 65 -5.06 -7.43 0.52
CA PHE A 65 -5.97 -8.56 0.73
C PHE A 65 -7.26 -8.42 -0.08
N VAL A 66 -7.82 -7.21 -0.17
CA VAL A 66 -8.98 -6.93 -1.02
C VAL A 66 -8.65 -7.24 -2.46
N TRP A 67 -7.52 -6.74 -2.99
CA TRP A 67 -7.03 -7.05 -4.32
C TRP A 67 -6.95 -8.56 -4.56
N PHE A 68 -6.24 -9.26 -3.69
CA PHE A 68 -5.98 -10.69 -3.84
C PHE A 68 -7.30 -11.48 -3.89
N ALA A 69 -8.18 -11.29 -2.90
CA ALA A 69 -9.45 -12.01 -2.83
C ALA A 69 -10.46 -11.59 -3.91
N TYR A 70 -10.48 -10.31 -4.30
CA TYR A 70 -11.40 -9.80 -5.31
C TYR A 70 -11.00 -10.27 -6.71
N TRP A 71 -9.72 -10.19 -7.08
CA TRP A 71 -9.25 -10.52 -8.43
C TRP A 71 -9.25 -12.01 -8.73
N HIS A 72 -9.10 -12.89 -7.73
CA HIS A 72 -9.24 -14.34 -7.91
C HIS A 72 -10.63 -14.78 -8.40
N ARG A 73 -11.63 -13.88 -8.40
CA ARG A 73 -12.94 -14.15 -8.99
C ARG A 73 -12.97 -13.98 -10.52
N PHE A 74 -11.97 -13.31 -11.08
CA PHE A 74 -11.95 -12.90 -12.49
C PHE A 74 -10.76 -13.46 -13.26
N PHE A 75 -9.67 -13.78 -12.58
CA PHE A 75 -8.45 -14.34 -13.17
C PHE A 75 -8.27 -15.80 -12.80
N GLU A 76 -7.48 -16.50 -13.60
CA GLU A 76 -7.09 -17.88 -13.30
C GLU A 76 -6.29 -17.95 -11.98
N PRO A 77 -6.50 -18.99 -11.14
CA PRO A 77 -5.86 -19.08 -9.82
C PRO A 77 -4.32 -19.07 -9.85
N ASP A 78 -3.73 -19.51 -10.96
CA ASP A 78 -2.30 -19.58 -11.22
C ASP A 78 -1.76 -18.34 -11.95
N ALA A 79 -2.57 -17.28 -12.10
CA ALA A 79 -2.14 -16.06 -12.75
C ALA A 79 -0.89 -15.49 -12.06
N PRO A 80 0.20 -15.22 -12.81
CA PRO A 80 1.52 -14.91 -12.25
C PRO A 80 1.52 -13.65 -11.38
N MET A 81 0.58 -12.73 -11.62
CA MET A 81 0.44 -11.50 -10.84
C MET A 81 0.19 -11.76 -9.35
N PHE A 82 -0.48 -12.87 -8.98
CA PHE A 82 -0.75 -13.21 -7.58
C PHE A 82 0.52 -13.54 -6.79
N VAL A 83 1.59 -13.89 -7.49
CA VAL A 83 2.93 -14.13 -6.92
C VAL A 83 3.82 -12.89 -7.07
N TYR A 84 3.94 -12.35 -8.29
CA TYR A 84 4.93 -11.31 -8.58
C TYR A 84 4.55 -9.92 -8.07
N PHE A 85 3.27 -9.55 -8.04
CA PHE A 85 2.88 -8.22 -7.56
C PHE A 85 3.20 -8.04 -6.08
N PRO A 86 2.89 -9.00 -5.17
CA PRO A 86 3.33 -8.91 -3.78
C PRO A 86 4.84 -8.76 -3.64
N TYR A 87 5.65 -9.57 -4.33
CA TYR A 87 7.11 -9.44 -4.25
C TYR A 87 7.62 -8.09 -4.77
N PHE A 88 7.08 -7.62 -5.90
CA PHE A 88 7.39 -6.30 -6.44
C PHE A 88 7.04 -5.18 -5.44
N LEU A 89 5.85 -5.21 -4.84
CA LEU A 89 5.40 -4.21 -3.88
C LEU A 89 6.20 -4.25 -2.57
N ALA A 90 6.61 -5.43 -2.10
CA ALA A 90 7.53 -5.56 -0.97
C ALA A 90 8.87 -4.90 -1.27
N PHE A 91 9.44 -5.18 -2.45
CA PHE A 91 10.72 -4.62 -2.89
C PHE A 91 10.67 -3.10 -3.03
N VAL A 92 9.64 -2.58 -3.70
CA VAL A 92 9.43 -1.14 -3.85
C VAL A 92 9.28 -0.46 -2.48
N SER A 93 8.46 -1.03 -1.58
CA SER A 93 8.27 -0.51 -0.21
C SER A 93 9.56 -0.50 0.59
N LEU A 94 10.38 -1.56 0.48
CA LEU A 94 11.67 -1.63 1.15
C LEU A 94 12.62 -0.53 0.63
N ILE A 95 12.75 -0.40 -0.69
CA ILE A 95 13.61 0.61 -1.31
C ILE A 95 13.17 2.02 -0.95
N THR A 96 11.88 2.33 -1.06
CA THR A 96 11.39 3.68 -0.77
C THR A 96 11.57 4.03 0.70
N VAL A 97 11.37 3.08 1.63
CA VAL A 97 11.65 3.31 3.05
C VAL A 97 13.13 3.57 3.28
N ILE A 98 14.03 2.75 2.72
CA ILE A 98 15.48 2.93 2.91
C ILE A 98 15.96 4.25 2.30
N LEU A 99 15.56 4.56 1.06
CA LEU A 99 16.02 5.75 0.35
C LEU A 99 15.49 7.05 0.98
N PHE A 100 14.19 7.13 1.26
CA PHE A 100 13.59 8.38 1.74
C PHE A 100 13.72 8.56 3.25
N VAL A 101 13.49 7.51 4.05
CA VAL A 101 13.55 7.63 5.52
C VAL A 101 14.99 7.54 6.01
N GLY A 102 15.79 6.63 5.42
CA GLY A 102 17.18 6.42 5.82
C GLY A 102 18.12 7.57 5.43
N GLN A 103 17.84 8.30 4.35
CA GLN A 103 18.69 9.41 3.90
C GLN A 103 18.20 10.80 4.32
N ARG A 104 17.19 10.91 5.19
CA ARG A 104 16.63 12.20 5.63
C ARG A 104 17.69 13.22 6.06
N LYS A 105 18.74 12.78 6.77
CA LYS A 105 19.83 13.63 7.27
C LYS A 105 20.77 14.17 6.18
N ASN A 106 20.72 13.57 4.98
CA ASN A 106 21.58 13.93 3.85
C ASN A 106 20.84 14.78 2.80
N ILE A 107 19.55 15.11 3.04
CA ILE A 107 18.76 15.93 2.11
C ILE A 107 19.20 17.39 2.24
N ASP A 108 19.52 18.02 1.11
CA ASP A 108 19.86 19.42 1.06
C ASP A 108 18.65 20.32 1.39
N GLN A 109 18.93 21.53 1.88
CA GLN A 109 17.87 22.44 2.33
C GLN A 109 16.93 22.89 1.22
N GLU A 110 17.38 22.96 -0.03
CA GLU A 110 16.55 23.39 -1.16
C GLU A 110 15.53 22.30 -1.51
N THR A 111 16.00 21.05 -1.62
CA THR A 111 15.14 19.87 -1.82
C THR A 111 14.15 19.70 -0.67
N LEU A 112 14.58 19.86 0.58
CA LEU A 112 13.70 19.78 1.74
C LEU A 112 12.57 20.82 1.67
N ARG A 113 12.87 22.05 1.24
CA ARG A 113 11.87 23.13 1.09
C ARG A 113 10.83 22.79 0.02
N VAL A 114 11.24 22.14 -1.07
CA VAL A 114 10.32 21.64 -2.11
C VAL A 114 9.46 20.50 -1.55
N MET A 115 10.05 19.54 -0.86
CA MET A 115 9.34 18.41 -0.25
C MET A 115 8.28 18.89 0.77
N LEU A 116 8.62 19.86 1.62
CA LEU A 116 7.70 20.52 2.54
C LEU A 116 6.52 21.19 1.83
N LYS A 117 6.79 21.89 0.71
CA LYS A 117 5.73 22.53 -0.10
C LYS A 117 4.75 21.50 -0.67
N ILE A 118 5.25 20.34 -1.10
CA ILE A 118 4.41 19.23 -1.59
C ILE A 118 3.63 18.60 -0.42
N ALA A 119 4.31 18.34 0.71
CA ALA A 119 3.71 17.80 1.93
C ALA A 119 2.65 18.73 2.55
N GLY A 120 2.72 20.04 2.30
CA GLY A 120 1.68 21.01 2.68
C GLY A 120 0.29 20.68 2.11
N ARG A 121 0.21 19.88 1.04
CA ARG A 121 -1.04 19.36 0.46
C ARG A 121 -1.33 17.91 0.84
N LYS A 122 -0.79 17.41 1.97
CA LYS A 122 -0.88 16.00 2.40
C LYS A 122 -2.26 15.36 2.25
N ARG A 123 -3.33 16.07 2.66
CA ARG A 123 -4.70 15.53 2.61
C ARG A 123 -5.17 15.29 1.19
N LEU A 124 -4.90 16.23 0.28
CA LEU A 124 -5.23 16.09 -1.13
C LEU A 124 -4.43 14.95 -1.76
N LEU A 125 -3.12 14.91 -1.47
CA LEU A 125 -2.23 13.87 -1.96
C LEU A 125 -2.73 12.48 -1.53
N SER A 126 -3.08 12.31 -0.24
CA SER A 126 -3.58 11.04 0.31
C SER A 126 -4.91 10.65 -0.30
N LEU A 127 -5.81 11.61 -0.45
CA LEU A 127 -7.12 11.36 -1.06
C LEU A 127 -6.97 10.92 -2.51
N VAL A 128 -6.10 11.57 -3.29
CA VAL A 128 -5.85 11.21 -4.70
C VAL A 128 -5.24 9.81 -4.79
N ALA A 129 -4.17 9.52 -4.04
CA ALA A 129 -3.52 8.21 -4.09
C ALA A 129 -4.46 7.07 -3.64
N MET A 130 -5.21 7.28 -2.55
CA MET A 130 -6.21 6.32 -2.06
C MET A 130 -7.37 6.13 -3.05
N SER A 131 -7.87 7.22 -3.65
CA SER A 131 -8.91 7.10 -4.68
C SER A 131 -8.41 6.33 -5.89
N PHE A 132 -7.15 6.55 -6.28
CA PHE A 132 -6.55 5.90 -7.41
C PHE A 132 -6.33 4.41 -7.15
N SER A 133 -5.88 4.01 -5.95
CA SER A 133 -5.79 2.59 -5.59
C SER A 133 -7.15 1.91 -5.59
N VAL A 134 -8.19 2.54 -5.06
CA VAL A 134 -9.57 1.99 -5.10
C VAL A 134 -10.09 1.86 -6.53
N VAL A 135 -9.91 2.88 -7.37
CA VAL A 135 -10.32 2.83 -8.79
C VAL A 135 -9.55 1.74 -9.53
N SER A 136 -8.25 1.60 -9.27
CA SER A 136 -7.42 0.57 -9.90
C SER A 136 -7.87 -0.86 -9.59
N LEU A 137 -8.46 -1.11 -8.41
CA LEU A 137 -9.03 -2.41 -8.06
C LEU A 137 -10.22 -2.80 -8.95
N LEU A 138 -11.00 -1.81 -9.39
CA LEU A 138 -12.21 -2.02 -10.18
C LEU A 138 -11.91 -2.14 -11.68
N LEU A 139 -10.77 -1.64 -12.14
CA LEU A 139 -10.34 -1.65 -13.54
C LEU A 139 -9.57 -2.92 -13.88
N ILE A 140 -10.26 -4.06 -13.86
CA ILE A 140 -9.70 -5.40 -14.08
C ILE A 140 -8.96 -5.50 -15.44
N GLU A 141 -9.51 -4.91 -16.50
CA GLU A 141 -8.90 -4.90 -17.84
C GLU A 141 -7.53 -4.20 -17.87
N HIS A 142 -7.29 -3.30 -16.91
CA HIS A 142 -6.06 -2.52 -16.78
C HIS A 142 -5.31 -2.95 -15.51
N PHE A 143 -5.12 -4.26 -15.33
CA PHE A 143 -4.59 -4.86 -14.11
C PHE A 143 -3.22 -4.32 -13.65
N LEU A 144 -2.42 -3.75 -14.56
CA LEU A 144 -1.16 -3.08 -14.21
C LEU A 144 -1.35 -1.76 -13.43
N LEU A 145 -2.54 -1.16 -13.47
CA LEU A 145 -2.83 0.07 -12.72
C LEU A 145 -2.77 -0.17 -11.21
N PHE A 146 -3.08 -1.38 -10.73
CA PHE A 146 -3.04 -1.69 -9.31
C PHE A 146 -1.65 -1.55 -8.69
N PRO A 147 -0.61 -2.28 -9.16
CA PRO A 147 0.73 -2.12 -8.60
C PRO A 147 1.30 -0.71 -8.80
N ILE A 148 0.90 0.01 -9.87
CA ILE A 148 1.27 1.42 -10.07
C ILE A 148 0.63 2.30 -9.00
N ALA A 149 -0.67 2.16 -8.74
CA ALA A 149 -1.39 2.95 -7.77
C ALA A 149 -0.86 2.75 -6.35
N ILE A 150 -0.59 1.49 -5.96
CA ILE A 150 0.01 1.19 -4.65
C ILE A 150 1.44 1.73 -4.57
N THR A 151 2.22 1.67 -5.66
CA THR A 151 3.56 2.29 -5.70
C THR A 151 3.51 3.79 -5.45
N LEU A 152 2.57 4.50 -6.10
CA LEU A 152 2.38 5.94 -5.87
C LEU A 152 1.97 6.23 -4.42
N PHE A 153 1.10 5.41 -3.84
CA PHE A 153 0.73 5.50 -2.43
C PHE A 153 1.93 5.28 -1.48
N ILE A 154 2.78 4.30 -1.77
CA ILE A 154 4.02 4.04 -1.01
C ILE A 154 4.99 5.23 -1.11
N ILE A 155 5.23 5.76 -2.31
CA ILE A 155 6.11 6.91 -2.52
C ILE A 155 5.57 8.12 -1.76
N GLN A 156 4.27 8.37 -1.84
CA GLN A 156 3.61 9.40 -1.06
C GLN A 156 3.88 9.19 0.44
N TYR A 157 3.64 7.99 0.97
CA TYR A 157 3.83 7.71 2.38
C TYR A 157 5.27 7.99 2.80
N SER A 158 6.24 7.51 2.02
CA SER A 158 7.66 7.76 2.24
C SER A 158 8.01 9.24 2.24
N LEU A 159 7.42 10.04 1.34
CA LEU A 159 7.57 11.49 1.32
C LEU A 159 7.04 12.13 2.63
N LEU A 160 5.84 11.71 3.07
CA LEU A 160 5.22 12.26 4.28
C LEU A 160 6.01 11.91 5.55
N GLU A 161 6.52 10.68 5.66
CA GLU A 161 7.38 10.27 6.78
C GLU A 161 8.74 10.97 6.76
N CYS A 162 9.34 11.16 5.58
CA CYS A 162 10.61 11.86 5.45
C CYS A 162 10.54 13.32 5.95
N VAL A 163 9.38 13.96 5.78
CA VAL A 163 9.17 15.38 6.10
C VAL A 163 8.60 15.61 7.51
N LYS A 164 8.14 14.56 8.22
CA LYS A 164 7.69 14.70 9.62
C LYS A 164 8.84 15.21 10.49
N GLU A 165 8.70 16.39 11.08
CA GLU A 165 9.66 16.93 12.05
C GLU A 165 9.82 15.97 13.24
N ASP A 166 11.08 15.76 13.67
CA ASP A 166 11.33 15.10 14.96
C ASP A 166 10.93 16.14 16.02
N GLU A 167 9.81 15.94 16.72
CA GLU A 167 9.54 16.67 17.97
C GLU A 167 10.58 16.32 19.04
#